data_AF-A0A952RJ71-F1
#
_entry.id   AF-A0A952RJ71-F1
#
_cell.length_a   1.000
_cell.length_b   1.000
_cell.length_c   1.000
_cell.angle_alpha   90.00
_cell.angle_beta   90.00
_cell.angle_gamma   90.00
#
_symmetry.space_group_name_H-M   'P 1'
#
loop_
_entity.id
_entity.type
_entity.pdbx_description
1 polymer ?
#
loop_
_entity_poly.entity_id
_entity_poly.type
_entity_poly.pdbx_seq_one_letter_code
_entity_poly.pdbx_strand_id
1 'polypeptide(L)'
;MAERRRLPVLQNDPPPSEGTGEDEERPPWHWAGFGVVAIFAAWLPLSFIGGAISQRLTAGVTSEALAQAGDLERAWLMLLIAAPTIVGLPIAAFAGGYIVGRFGTGPGARIGAVSGAVVAIVAALLSRSLLTPLVLVVSLFVVGTIAIGFAALGGRAGAKRR
;
A
#
# COMPACT_ATOMS: atom_id res chain seq x y z
N MET A 1 32.29 -45.56 -50.75
CA MET A 1 31.75 -44.25 -50.31
C MET A 1 31.94 -44.18 -48.80
N ALA A 2 32.79 -43.27 -48.31
CA ALA A 2 33.10 -43.20 -46.88
C ALA A 2 31.97 -42.47 -46.14
N GLU A 3 31.40 -43.14 -45.13
CA GLU A 3 30.31 -42.63 -44.33
C GLU A 3 30.77 -41.41 -43.50
N ARG A 4 30.03 -40.31 -43.62
CA ARG A 4 30.40 -39.01 -43.06
C ARG A 4 30.25 -39.07 -41.53
N ARG A 5 31.37 -39.24 -40.82
CA ARG A 5 31.43 -39.26 -39.35
C ARG A 5 30.85 -37.95 -38.81
N ARG A 6 29.66 -38.03 -38.22
CA ARG A 6 29.01 -36.87 -37.58
C ARG A 6 29.75 -36.57 -36.29
N LEU A 7 30.16 -35.32 -36.13
CA LEU A 7 30.72 -34.84 -34.87
C LEU A 7 29.62 -34.94 -33.79
N PRO A 8 29.97 -35.28 -32.54
CA PRO A 8 29.02 -35.21 -31.44
C PRO A 8 28.55 -33.76 -31.34
N VAL A 9 27.24 -33.54 -31.53
CA VAL A 9 26.63 -32.25 -31.22
C VAL A 9 26.71 -32.14 -29.70
N LEU A 10 27.69 -31.39 -29.21
CA LEU A 10 27.66 -30.91 -27.83
C LEU A 10 26.34 -30.15 -27.71
N GLN A 11 25.44 -30.65 -26.86
CA GLN A 11 24.32 -29.86 -26.39
C GLN A 11 24.94 -28.71 -25.62
N ASN A 12 25.20 -27.61 -26.31
CA ASN A 12 25.40 -26.32 -25.69
C ASN A 12 24.04 -25.92 -25.13
N ASP A 13 23.64 -26.55 -24.03
CA ASP A 13 22.75 -25.88 -23.12
C ASP A 13 23.45 -24.56 -22.82
N PRO A 14 22.84 -23.40 -23.15
CA PRO A 14 23.47 -22.13 -22.87
C PRO A 14 23.81 -22.13 -21.38
N PRO A 15 25.03 -21.68 -21.00
CA PRO A 15 25.32 -21.46 -19.59
C PRO A 15 24.16 -20.62 -19.01
N PRO A 16 23.68 -20.90 -17.78
CA PRO A 16 22.60 -20.14 -17.18
C PRO A 16 22.95 -18.67 -17.39
N SER A 17 22.11 -17.97 -18.14
CA SER A 17 22.44 -16.63 -18.62
C SER A 17 22.74 -15.77 -17.40
N GLU A 18 24.00 -15.40 -17.24
CA GLU A 18 24.35 -14.34 -16.31
C GLU A 18 23.69 -13.06 -16.85
N GLY A 19 22.49 -12.75 -16.33
CA GLY A 19 21.96 -11.40 -16.32
C GLY A 19 21.28 -10.88 -17.59
N THR A 20 20.32 -11.62 -18.17
CA THR A 20 19.17 -10.96 -18.81
C THR A 20 17.95 -11.15 -17.91
N GLY A 21 17.83 -10.29 -16.89
CA GLY A 21 16.86 -10.36 -15.80
C GLY A 21 15.40 -10.14 -16.18
N GLU A 22 14.96 -10.67 -17.32
CA GLU A 22 13.59 -10.60 -17.82
C GLU A 22 12.77 -11.86 -17.48
N ASP A 23 13.42 -13.02 -17.26
CA ASP A 23 12.72 -14.31 -17.04
C ASP A 23 12.99 -14.99 -15.68
N GLU A 24 13.83 -14.42 -14.80
CA GLU A 24 13.90 -14.90 -13.42
C GLU A 24 12.65 -14.45 -12.65
N GLU A 25 11.78 -15.42 -12.33
CA GLU A 25 10.59 -15.19 -11.53
C GLU A 25 10.97 -14.51 -10.22
N ARG A 26 10.66 -13.21 -10.11
CA ARG A 26 11.10 -12.38 -8.98
C ARG A 26 10.63 -12.99 -7.65
N PRO A 27 11.48 -13.00 -6.61
CA PRO A 27 11.09 -13.46 -5.29
C PRO A 27 9.81 -12.76 -4.78
N PRO A 28 8.86 -13.49 -4.15
CA PRO A 28 7.59 -12.92 -3.70
C PRO A 28 7.71 -11.71 -2.75
N TRP A 29 8.81 -11.60 -2.01
CA TRP A 29 9.02 -10.47 -1.09
C TRP A 29 9.33 -9.15 -1.83
N HIS A 30 9.89 -9.18 -3.05
CA HIS A 30 10.08 -7.96 -3.86
C HIS A 30 8.74 -7.29 -4.16
N TRP A 31 7.70 -8.09 -4.38
CA TRP A 31 6.35 -7.58 -4.63
C TRP A 31 5.73 -6.90 -3.41
N ALA A 32 6.14 -7.27 -2.20
CA ALA A 32 5.74 -6.51 -1.01
C ALA A 32 6.32 -5.07 -1.06
N GLY A 33 7.58 -4.92 -1.46
CA GLY A 33 8.21 -3.61 -1.68
C GLY A 33 7.48 -2.76 -2.72
N PHE A 34 7.13 -3.33 -3.87
CA PHE A 34 6.33 -2.62 -4.88
C PHE A 34 4.95 -2.22 -4.35
N GLY A 35 4.32 -3.06 -3.54
CA GLY A 35 3.08 -2.73 -2.85
C GLY A 35 3.22 -1.51 -1.94
N VAL A 36 4.26 -1.47 -1.11
CA VAL A 36 4.54 -0.32 -0.23
C VAL A 36 4.66 0.96 -1.05
N VAL A 37 5.48 0.94 -2.12
CA VAL A 37 5.68 2.10 -3.00
C VAL A 37 4.37 2.52 -3.65
N ALA A 38 3.59 1.58 -4.18
CA ALA A 38 2.30 1.86 -4.82
C ALA A 38 1.28 2.46 -3.84
N ILE A 39 1.24 1.95 -2.60
CA ILE A 39 0.37 2.50 -1.55
C ILE A 39 0.76 3.94 -1.25
N PHE A 40 2.04 4.25 -1.00
CA PHE A 40 2.46 5.63 -0.73
C PHE A 40 2.25 6.56 -1.93
N ALA A 41 2.54 6.08 -3.14
CA ALA A 41 2.34 6.84 -4.38
C ALA A 41 0.86 7.22 -4.59
N ALA A 42 -0.08 6.36 -4.22
CA ALA A 42 -1.50 6.66 -4.25
C ALA A 42 -1.96 7.48 -3.03
N TRP A 43 -1.43 7.18 -1.84
CA TRP A 43 -1.89 7.76 -0.58
C TRP A 43 -1.53 9.23 -0.43
N LEU A 44 -0.32 9.64 -0.82
CA LEU A 44 0.12 11.03 -0.73
C LEU A 44 -0.81 11.99 -1.49
N PRO A 45 -1.06 11.84 -2.80
CA PRO A 45 -1.96 12.74 -3.52
C PRO A 45 -3.39 12.68 -2.98
N LEU A 46 -3.89 11.50 -2.59
CA LEU A 46 -5.21 11.38 -1.95
C LEU A 46 -5.28 12.14 -0.62
N SER A 47 -4.19 12.18 0.14
CA SER A 47 -4.12 12.94 1.40
C SER A 47 -4.18 14.44 1.16
N PHE A 48 -3.50 14.94 0.12
CA PHE A 48 -3.60 16.36 -0.28
C PHE A 48 -5.02 16.73 -0.73
N ILE A 49 -5.65 15.88 -1.54
CA ILE A 49 -7.03 16.08 -1.98
C ILE A 49 -7.97 16.06 -0.78
N GLY A 50 -7.82 15.09 0.13
CA GLY A 50 -8.58 15.00 1.37
C GLY A 50 -8.45 16.27 2.20
N GLY A 51 -7.23 16.78 2.38
CA GLY A 51 -6.98 18.03 3.10
C GLY A 51 -7.62 19.25 2.44
N ALA A 52 -7.57 19.36 1.10
CA ALA A 52 -8.22 20.43 0.37
C ALA A 52 -9.76 20.38 0.51
N ILE A 53 -10.34 19.17 0.52
CA ILE A 53 -11.77 18.96 0.78
C ILE A 53 -12.10 19.39 2.21
N SER A 54 -11.33 18.94 3.20
CA SER A 54 -11.52 19.30 4.61
C SER A 54 -11.47 20.82 4.81
N GLN A 55 -10.51 21.51 4.18
CA GLN A 55 -10.42 22.98 4.25
C GLN A 55 -11.67 23.67 3.69
N ARG A 56 -12.20 23.17 2.57
CA ARG A 56 -13.44 23.69 1.99
C ARG A 56 -14.66 23.43 2.88
N LEU A 57 -14.73 22.26 3.52
CA LEU A 57 -15.83 21.92 4.43
C LEU A 57 -15.81 22.79 5.70
N THR A 58 -14.64 23.25 6.12
CA THR A 58 -14.49 24.16 7.26
C THR A 58 -14.55 25.64 6.90
N ALA A 59 -14.69 25.98 5.62
CA ALA A 59 -14.74 27.37 5.18
C ALA A 59 -16.00 28.04 5.75
N GLY A 60 -15.83 28.80 6.84
CA GLY A 60 -16.91 29.45 7.58
C GLY A 60 -17.16 28.93 8.98
N VAL A 61 -16.49 27.86 9.41
CA VAL A 61 -16.52 27.40 10.82
C VAL A 61 -15.52 28.23 11.62
N THR A 62 -16.01 29.13 12.47
CA THR A 62 -15.14 29.94 13.34
C THR A 62 -14.77 29.19 14.61
N SER A 63 -13.68 29.60 15.25
CA SER A 63 -13.26 29.11 16.56
C SER A 63 -14.32 29.35 17.63
N GLU A 64 -15.06 30.46 17.56
CA GLU A 64 -16.13 30.76 18.52
C GLU A 64 -17.32 29.80 18.35
N ALA A 65 -17.71 29.51 17.10
CA ALA A 65 -18.79 28.57 16.81
C ALA A 65 -18.44 27.15 17.31
N LEU A 66 -17.19 26.72 17.15
CA LEU A 66 -16.74 25.42 17.64
C LEU A 66 -16.63 25.35 19.17
N ALA A 67 -16.38 26.48 19.84
CA ALA A 67 -16.32 26.57 21.29
C ALA A 67 -17.71 26.57 21.95
N GLN A 68 -18.73 27.02 21.23
CA GLN A 68 -20.12 27.05 21.70
C GLN A 68 -20.91 25.79 21.30
N ALA A 69 -20.39 24.99 20.38
CA ALA A 69 -20.99 23.72 19.97
C ALA A 69 -20.98 22.70 21.12
N GLY A 70 -22.05 21.91 21.24
CA GLY A 70 -22.11 20.80 22.19
C GLY A 70 -21.09 19.70 21.86
N ASP A 71 -20.74 18.86 22.83
CA ASP A 71 -19.72 17.81 22.67
C ASP A 71 -19.97 16.88 21.47
N LEU A 72 -21.23 16.50 21.26
CA LEU A 72 -21.64 15.64 20.14
C LEU A 72 -21.46 16.34 18.79
N GLU A 73 -21.84 17.61 18.70
CA GLU A 73 -21.72 18.40 17.48
C GLU A 73 -20.25 18.64 17.14
N ARG A 74 -19.42 18.91 18.15
CA ARG A 74 -17.98 19.05 18.02
C ARG A 74 -17.32 17.75 17.55
N ALA A 75 -17.74 16.60 18.07
CA ALA A 75 -17.26 15.30 17.63
C ALA A 75 -17.65 15.02 16.16
N TRP A 76 -18.88 15.34 15.77
CA TRP A 76 -19.34 15.22 14.39
C TRP A 76 -18.55 16.13 13.43
N LEU A 77 -18.30 17.38 13.81
CA LEU A 77 -17.48 18.30 13.02
C LEU A 77 -16.05 17.77 12.88
N MET A 78 -15.42 17.29 13.95
CA MET A 78 -14.10 16.68 13.87
C MET A 78 -14.07 15.46 12.94
N LEU A 79 -15.09 14.60 13.01
CA LEU A 79 -15.22 13.45 12.12
C LEU A 79 -15.40 13.88 10.67
N LEU A 80 -16.25 14.87 10.39
CA LEU A 80 -16.49 15.41 9.05
C LEU A 80 -15.20 16.00 8.44
N ILE A 81 -14.40 16.67 9.27
CA ILE A 81 -13.13 17.27 8.87
C ILE A 81 -12.08 16.17 8.63
N ALA A 82 -12.03 15.16 9.49
CA ALA A 82 -11.03 14.10 9.38
C ALA A 82 -11.37 13.07 8.28
N ALA A 83 -12.66 12.79 8.05
CA ALA A 83 -13.15 11.75 7.13
C ALA A 83 -12.52 11.80 5.73
N PRO A 84 -12.45 12.96 5.03
CA PRO A 84 -11.83 13.05 3.71
C PRO A 84 -10.37 12.56 3.67
N THR A 85 -9.60 12.81 4.74
CA THR A 85 -8.21 12.36 4.83
C THR A 85 -8.09 10.89 5.25
N ILE A 86 -8.97 10.43 6.16
CA ILE A 86 -9.00 9.04 6.64
C ILE A 86 -9.28 8.06 5.50
N VAL A 87 -10.19 8.41 4.59
CA VAL A 87 -10.62 7.53 3.48
C VAL A 87 -9.51 7.29 2.44
N GLY A 88 -8.52 8.18 2.36
CA GLY A 88 -7.41 8.05 1.40
C GLY A 88 -6.56 6.81 1.62
N LEU A 89 -6.28 6.43 2.88
CA LEU A 89 -5.44 5.27 3.20
C LEU A 89 -6.09 3.93 2.77
N PRO A 90 -7.35 3.61 3.11
CA PRO A 90 -8.03 2.40 2.62
C PRO A 90 -8.00 2.27 1.10
N ILE A 91 -8.26 3.36 0.37
CA ILE A 91 -8.26 3.36 -1.10
C ILE A 91 -6.86 3.07 -1.64
N ALA A 92 -5.84 3.75 -1.12
CA ALA A 92 -4.46 3.56 -1.51
C ALA A 92 -3.94 2.15 -1.16
N ALA A 93 -4.25 1.67 0.05
CA ALA A 93 -3.93 0.33 0.50
C ALA A 93 -4.52 -0.74 -0.42
N PHE A 94 -5.81 -0.60 -0.76
CA PHE A 94 -6.48 -1.49 -1.70
C PHE A 94 -5.84 -1.43 -3.10
N ALA A 95 -5.57 -0.24 -3.63
CA ALA A 95 -4.99 -0.07 -4.95
C ALA A 95 -3.58 -0.68 -5.04
N GLY A 96 -2.71 -0.41 -4.06
CA GLY A 96 -1.37 -0.99 -4.03
C GLY A 96 -1.39 -2.51 -3.82
N GLY A 97 -2.31 -3.01 -2.97
CA GLY A 97 -2.58 -4.44 -2.86
C GLY A 97 -3.02 -5.05 -4.19
N TYR A 98 -3.95 -4.40 -4.90
CA TYR A 98 -4.45 -4.85 -6.20
C TYR A 98 -3.36 -4.96 -7.25
N ILE A 99 -2.49 -3.96 -7.36
CA ILE A 99 -1.34 -3.96 -8.29
C ILE A 99 -0.46 -5.18 -8.01
N VAL A 100 -0.09 -5.40 -6.74
CA VAL A 100 0.73 -6.54 -6.35
C VAL A 100 0.04 -7.87 -6.59
N GLY A 101 -1.26 -7.99 -6.32
CA GLY A 101 -2.02 -9.20 -6.61
C GLY A 101 -2.11 -9.49 -8.11
N ARG A 102 -2.26 -8.46 -8.94
CA ARG A 102 -2.46 -8.59 -10.39
C ARG A 102 -1.18 -8.93 -11.14
N PHE A 103 -0.05 -8.34 -10.74
CA PHE A 103 1.22 -8.46 -11.46
C PHE A 103 2.22 -9.37 -10.73
N GLY A 104 2.11 -9.49 -9.41
CA GLY A 104 3.07 -10.18 -8.58
C GLY A 104 2.97 -11.70 -8.55
N THR A 105 4.08 -12.33 -8.16
CA THR A 105 4.24 -13.78 -8.06
C THR A 105 3.89 -14.25 -6.65
N GLY A 106 3.00 -15.24 -6.53
CA GLY A 106 2.59 -15.82 -5.25
C GLY A 106 1.22 -15.36 -4.69
N PRO A 107 0.94 -15.62 -3.40
CA PRO A 107 -0.39 -15.40 -2.81
C PRO A 107 -0.69 -13.90 -2.61
N GLY A 108 -1.42 -13.30 -3.56
CA GLY A 108 -1.68 -11.85 -3.59
C GLY A 108 -2.23 -11.26 -2.29
N ALA A 109 -3.13 -11.97 -1.59
CA ALA A 109 -3.67 -11.50 -0.30
C ALA A 109 -2.59 -11.39 0.79
N ARG A 110 -1.68 -12.36 0.88
CA ARG A 110 -0.60 -12.38 1.88
C ARG A 110 0.44 -11.31 1.57
N ILE A 111 0.83 -11.17 0.30
CA ILE A 111 1.81 -10.16 -0.10
C ILE A 111 1.22 -8.75 0.11
N GLY A 112 -0.05 -8.54 -0.26
CA GLY A 112 -0.77 -7.29 0.03
C GLY A 112 -0.82 -6.98 1.53
N ALA A 113 -1.14 -7.96 2.38
CA ALA A 113 -1.13 -7.80 3.84
C ALA A 113 0.24 -7.35 4.37
N VAL A 114 1.33 -7.96 3.89
CA VAL A 114 2.71 -7.60 4.26
C VAL A 114 3.02 -6.17 3.84
N SER A 115 2.65 -5.76 2.62
CA SER A 115 2.81 -4.38 2.15
C SER A 115 2.09 -3.40 3.08
N GLY A 116 0.84 -3.69 3.45
CA GLY A 116 0.05 -2.88 4.37
C GLY A 116 0.68 -2.78 5.76
N ALA A 117 1.24 -3.89 6.29
CA ALA A 117 1.94 -3.90 7.57
C ALA A 117 3.20 -3.02 7.54
N VAL A 118 3.99 -3.11 6.49
CA VAL A 118 5.19 -2.27 6.32
C VAL A 118 4.81 -0.80 6.21
N VAL A 119 3.75 -0.46 5.46
CA VAL A 119 3.23 0.92 5.39
C VAL A 119 2.83 1.43 6.77
N ALA A 120 2.12 0.63 7.57
CA ALA A 120 1.71 1.04 8.91
C ALA A 120 2.90 1.27 9.85
N ILE A 121 3.92 0.42 9.79
CA ILE A 121 5.17 0.60 10.55
C ILE A 121 5.87 1.89 10.13
N VAL A 122 6.04 2.12 8.82
CA VAL A 122 6.68 3.33 8.29
C VAL A 122 5.91 4.58 8.73
N ALA A 123 4.58 4.57 8.60
CA ALA A 123 3.73 5.68 9.04
C ALA A 123 3.90 5.95 10.55
N ALA A 124 3.88 4.91 11.40
CA ALA A 124 4.07 5.08 12.84
C ALA A 124 5.47 5.61 13.18
N LEU A 125 6.52 5.15 12.50
CA LEU A 125 7.89 5.65 12.68
C LEU A 125 8.02 7.13 12.28
N LEU A 126 7.36 7.54 11.19
CA LEU A 126 7.34 8.94 10.77
C LEU A 126 6.57 9.83 11.75
N SER A 127 5.52 9.31 12.39
CA SER A 127 4.72 10.04 13.38
C SER A 127 5.31 10.04 14.79
N ARG A 128 6.43 9.35 15.05
CA ARG A 128 6.98 9.15 16.41
C ARG A 128 7.33 10.42 17.17
N SER A 129 7.72 11.49 16.47
CA SER A 129 8.09 12.77 17.08
C SER A 129 6.88 13.69 17.34
N LEU A 130 5.72 13.34 16.78
CA LEU A 130 4.51 14.16 16.82
C LEU A 130 3.48 13.65 17.83
N LEU A 131 3.53 12.35 18.14
CA LEU A 131 2.52 11.66 18.94
C LEU A 131 3.11 11.16 20.26
N THR A 132 2.28 11.14 21.31
CA THR A 132 2.63 10.47 22.57
C THR A 132 2.71 8.96 22.36
N PRO A 133 3.46 8.21 23.20
CA PRO A 133 3.61 6.77 23.05
C PRO A 133 2.27 6.00 23.00
N LEU A 134 1.31 6.40 23.84
CA LEU A 134 -0.03 5.80 23.86
C LEU A 134 -0.77 6.04 22.54
N VAL A 135 -0.78 7.29 22.06
CA VAL A 135 -1.44 7.64 20.79
C VAL A 135 -0.78 6.90 19.64
N LEU A 136 0.54 6.77 19.65
CA LEU A 136 1.28 6.03 18.62
C LEU A 136 0.89 4.55 18.57
N VAL A 137 0.73 3.88 19.73
CA VAL A 137 0.29 2.48 19.79
C VAL A 137 -1.15 2.34 19.26
N VAL A 138 -2.06 3.23 19.66
CA VAL A 138 -3.44 3.23 19.17
C VAL A 138 -3.48 3.50 17.66
N SER A 139 -2.73 4.49 17.18
CA SER A 139 -2.61 4.81 15.76
C SER A 139 -2.04 3.64 14.97
N LEU A 140 -0.99 2.97 15.46
CA LEU A 140 -0.42 1.79 14.80
C LEU A 140 -1.47 0.66 14.68
N PHE A 141 -2.28 0.44 15.71
CA PHE A 141 -3.33 -0.58 15.66
C PHE A 141 -4.43 -0.24 14.65
N VAL A 142 -4.92 1.00 14.66
CA VAL A 142 -5.99 1.47 13.75
C VAL A 142 -5.48 1.52 12.31
N VAL A 143 -4.37 2.21 12.06
CA VAL A 143 -3.74 2.33 10.74
C VAL A 143 -3.30 0.96 10.23
N GLY A 144 -2.72 0.13 11.09
CA GLY A 144 -2.33 -1.24 10.78
C GLY A 144 -3.51 -2.10 10.34
N THR A 145 -4.60 -2.10 11.09
CA THR A 145 -5.81 -2.88 10.76
C THR A 145 -6.37 -2.46 9.40
N ILE A 146 -6.46 -1.15 9.14
CA ILE A 146 -6.95 -0.62 7.87
C ILE A 146 -6.00 -0.96 6.73
N ALA A 147 -4.72 -0.65 6.85
CA ALA A 147 -3.74 -0.84 5.78
C ALA A 147 -3.57 -2.33 5.44
N ILE A 148 -3.43 -3.20 6.44
CA ILE A 148 -3.31 -4.65 6.26
C ILE A 148 -4.58 -5.22 5.63
N GLY A 149 -5.76 -4.87 6.18
CA GLY A 149 -7.05 -5.39 5.72
C GLY A 149 -7.33 -5.02 4.27
N PHE A 150 -7.24 -3.73 3.93
CA PHE A 150 -7.53 -3.26 2.58
C PHE A 150 -6.48 -3.71 1.56
N ALA A 151 -5.19 -3.74 1.92
CA ALA A 151 -4.16 -4.26 1.02
C ALA A 151 -4.29 -5.76 0.79
N ALA A 152 -4.69 -6.54 1.80
CA ALA A 152 -5.00 -7.96 1.63
C ALA A 152 -6.21 -8.19 0.71
N LEU A 153 -7.28 -7.39 0.89
CA LEU A 153 -8.46 -7.43 0.02
C LEU A 153 -8.12 -7.06 -1.42
N GLY A 154 -7.34 -5.99 -1.62
CA GLY A 154 -6.82 -5.57 -2.92
C GLY A 154 -5.99 -6.67 -3.56
N GLY A 155 -5.03 -7.23 -2.83
CA GLY A 155 -4.18 -8.33 -3.29
C GLY A 155 -4.97 -9.57 -3.69
N ARG A 156 -6.02 -9.92 -2.95
CA ARG A 156 -6.93 -11.00 -3.32
C ARG A 156 -7.70 -10.68 -4.59
N ALA A 157 -8.20 -9.46 -4.74
CA ALA A 157 -8.96 -9.04 -5.91
C ALA A 157 -8.08 -8.98 -7.18
N GLY A 158 -6.85 -8.51 -7.07
CA GLY A 158 -5.87 -8.47 -8.16
C GLY A 158 -5.48 -9.87 -8.62
N ALA A 159 -5.22 -10.78 -7.69
CA ALA A 159 -4.84 -12.17 -8.00
C ALA A 159 -5.92 -12.94 -8.75
N LYS A 160 -7.21 -12.66 -8.48
CA LYS A 160 -8.33 -13.23 -9.23
C LYS A 160 -8.39 -12.79 -10.70
N ARG A 161 -7.67 -11.73 -11.07
CA ARG A 161 -7.66 -11.14 -12.42
C ARG A 161 -6.30 -11.33 -13.11
N ARG A 162 -5.39 -12.09 -12.51
CA ARG A 162 -4.06 -12.38 -13.07
C ARG A 162 -4.17 -13.33 -14.24
#